data_AF-A0A402DP82-F1
#
_entry.id   AF-A0A402DP82-F1
#
_cell.length_a   1.000
_cell.length_b   1.000
_cell.length_c   1.000
_cell.angle_alpha   90.00
_cell.angle_beta   90.00
_cell.angle_gamma   90.00
#
_symmetry.space_group_name_H-M   'P 1'
#
loop_
_entity.id
_entity.type
_entity.pdbx_description
1 polymer ?
#
loop_
_entity_poly.entity_id
_entity_poly.type
_entity_poly.pdbx_seq_one_letter_code
_entity_poly.pdbx_strand_id
1 'polypeptide(L)'
;MFEEGQLYAPVTADEDGKARVHLADDHPGAKDEEYRRRRDEIAGPALAWRPGDPVPRVEYTESENAIWATVCRELAPKHERLAIRGYLEGKEALGLPTDHVPQLDEVSAALEPLSGFRLHPAAGLVPLDVFYGSLADGVFHSTQYLRHPSQPLYTPEPDILHEVVGHGNLLANPAIAEVKRRAGEAARRCETAEGLQYVADVFWFTIEFGVMHEGGELRAYGAGLLSSYGEIEEFRGADIRPVDFHQMATLAYDISHYQPILFACDGMGELTDRVAGFFAEFDDDTPARLARGAA
;
A
#
# COMPACT_ATOMS: atom_id res chain seq x y z
N MET A 1 -4.22 -19.26 -10.14
CA MET A 1 -3.37 -18.22 -10.77
C MET A 1 -4.17 -17.13 -11.51
N PHE A 2 -5.50 -17.07 -11.40
CA PHE A 2 -6.32 -15.95 -11.96
C PHE A 2 -7.64 -15.73 -11.18
N GLU A 3 -7.68 -16.03 -9.87
CA GLU A 3 -8.83 -15.67 -9.02
C GLU A 3 -8.52 -14.45 -8.10
N GLU A 4 -7.26 -14.24 -7.71
CA GLU A 4 -6.84 -13.03 -6.96
C GLU A 4 -6.90 -11.74 -7.80
N GLY A 5 -6.74 -11.85 -9.13
CA GLY A 5 -6.72 -10.68 -10.02
C GLY A 5 -8.07 -9.95 -10.16
N GLN A 6 -9.20 -10.56 -9.77
CA GLN A 6 -10.51 -9.91 -9.82
C GLN A 6 -10.76 -8.94 -8.66
N LEU A 7 -10.03 -9.10 -7.55
CA LEU A 7 -10.19 -8.26 -6.35
C LEU A 7 -9.48 -6.90 -6.48
N TYR A 8 -8.54 -6.76 -7.42
CA TYR A 8 -7.76 -5.53 -7.66
C TYR A 8 -8.26 -4.69 -8.83
N ALA A 9 -9.53 -4.87 -9.20
CA ALA A 9 -10.21 -4.25 -10.33
C ALA A 9 -9.33 -4.03 -11.59
N PRO A 10 -9.06 -5.09 -12.36
CA PRO A 10 -8.15 -5.01 -13.48
C PRO A 10 -8.65 -3.98 -14.50
N VAL A 11 -7.71 -3.31 -15.17
CA VAL A 11 -8.00 -2.32 -16.19
C VAL A 11 -7.63 -2.84 -17.56
N THR A 12 -8.56 -2.77 -18.49
CA THR A 12 -8.35 -3.13 -19.90
C THR A 12 -8.64 -1.94 -20.81
N ALA A 13 -8.05 -1.89 -21.99
CA ALA A 13 -8.49 -0.98 -23.05
C ALA A 13 -9.55 -1.67 -23.93
N ASP A 14 -10.65 -0.99 -24.22
CA ASP A 14 -11.64 -1.47 -25.20
C ASP A 14 -11.14 -1.25 -26.65
N GLU A 15 -11.97 -1.64 -27.63
CA GLU A 15 -11.62 -1.56 -29.07
C GLU A 15 -11.31 -0.12 -29.53
N ASP A 16 -11.83 0.89 -28.83
CA ASP A 16 -11.58 2.32 -29.10
C ASP A 16 -10.38 2.85 -28.28
N GLY A 17 -9.71 2.00 -27.52
CA GLY A 17 -8.59 2.37 -26.64
C GLY A 17 -9.02 3.04 -25.33
N LYS A 18 -10.31 2.99 -24.96
CA LYS A 18 -10.78 3.57 -23.69
C LYS A 18 -10.60 2.58 -22.55
N ALA A 19 -10.16 3.09 -21.41
CA ALA A 19 -10.01 2.28 -20.20
C ALA A 19 -11.38 1.74 -19.72
N ARG A 20 -11.35 0.50 -19.25
CA ARG A 20 -12.44 -0.22 -18.62
C ARG A 20 -11.94 -0.87 -17.34
N VAL A 21 -12.47 -0.43 -16.21
CA VAL A 21 -12.20 -0.97 -14.89
C VAL A 21 -13.22 -2.07 -14.58
N HIS A 22 -12.74 -3.26 -14.24
CA HIS A 22 -13.59 -4.42 -13.95
C HIS A 22 -13.75 -4.60 -12.44
N LEU A 23 -14.89 -4.19 -11.88
CA LEU A 23 -15.18 -4.37 -10.45
C LEU A 23 -15.77 -5.76 -10.18
N ALA A 24 -15.42 -6.35 -9.04
CA ALA A 24 -16.04 -7.58 -8.55
C ALA A 24 -17.55 -7.40 -8.30
N ASP A 25 -18.35 -8.47 -8.39
CA ASP A 25 -19.81 -8.41 -8.29
C ASP A 25 -20.33 -7.90 -6.94
N ASP A 26 -19.54 -8.10 -5.88
CA ASP A 26 -19.81 -7.67 -4.51
C ASP A 26 -19.24 -6.27 -4.19
N HIS A 27 -18.49 -5.66 -5.12
CA HIS A 27 -17.96 -4.31 -4.93
C HIS A 27 -19.13 -3.30 -4.81
N PRO A 28 -19.11 -2.34 -3.85
CA PRO A 28 -20.22 -1.42 -3.61
C PRO A 28 -20.63 -0.58 -4.83
N GLY A 29 -19.67 -0.25 -5.69
CA GLY A 29 -19.85 0.47 -6.94
C GLY A 29 -20.11 -0.40 -8.18
N ALA A 30 -20.22 -1.74 -8.07
CA ALA A 30 -20.36 -2.64 -9.21
C ALA A 30 -21.64 -2.38 -10.04
N LYS A 31 -22.70 -1.91 -9.38
CA LYS A 31 -24.01 -1.59 -9.99
C LYS A 31 -24.27 -0.09 -10.08
N ASP A 32 -23.30 0.74 -9.74
CA ASP A 32 -23.39 2.19 -9.85
C ASP A 32 -22.73 2.63 -11.18
N GLU A 33 -23.58 2.97 -12.15
CA GLU A 33 -23.12 3.37 -13.49
C GLU A 33 -22.28 4.66 -13.48
N GLU A 34 -22.55 5.57 -12.55
CA GLU A 34 -21.81 6.82 -12.41
C GLU A 34 -20.42 6.56 -11.83
N TYR A 35 -20.33 5.75 -10.77
CA TYR A 35 -19.06 5.36 -10.20
C TYR A 35 -18.20 4.56 -11.19
N ARG A 36 -18.78 3.63 -11.95
CA ARG A 36 -18.04 2.87 -12.97
C ARG A 36 -17.48 3.79 -14.06
N ARG A 37 -18.30 4.73 -14.56
CA ARG A 37 -17.85 5.73 -15.54
C ARG A 37 -16.71 6.58 -14.96
N ARG A 38 -16.83 6.98 -13.70
CA ARG A 38 -15.80 7.77 -13.01
C ARG A 38 -14.48 7.00 -12.86
N ARG A 39 -14.53 5.70 -12.55
CA ARG A 39 -13.36 4.81 -12.49
C ARG A 39 -12.67 4.71 -13.86
N ASP A 40 -13.42 4.53 -14.93
CA ASP A 40 -12.89 4.51 -16.31
C ASP A 40 -12.23 5.85 -16.69
N GLU A 41 -12.86 6.98 -16.34
CA GLU A 41 -12.34 8.33 -16.60
C GLU A 41 -10.99 8.58 -15.92
N ILE A 42 -10.83 8.14 -14.66
CA ILE A 42 -9.57 8.30 -13.90
C ILE A 42 -8.50 7.31 -14.40
N ALA A 43 -8.88 6.07 -14.72
CA ALA A 43 -7.94 5.05 -15.15
C ALA A 43 -7.33 5.33 -16.55
N GLY A 44 -8.08 5.97 -17.45
CA GLY A 44 -7.65 6.25 -18.82
C GLY A 44 -6.31 7.00 -18.93
N PRO A 45 -6.17 8.19 -18.32
CA PRO A 45 -4.91 8.93 -18.33
C PRO A 45 -3.74 8.17 -17.71
N ALA A 46 -3.97 7.44 -16.61
CA ALA A 46 -2.94 6.62 -15.97
C ALA A 46 -2.48 5.46 -16.86
N LEU A 47 -3.40 4.83 -17.61
CA LEU A 47 -3.08 3.74 -18.55
C LEU A 47 -2.23 4.22 -19.75
N ALA A 48 -2.42 5.48 -20.16
CA ALA A 48 -1.65 6.08 -21.26
C ALA A 48 -0.33 6.72 -20.81
N TRP A 49 -0.13 6.90 -19.51
CA TRP A 49 1.02 7.61 -18.94
C TRP A 49 2.32 6.82 -19.11
N ARG A 50 3.43 7.54 -19.30
CA ARG A 50 4.78 6.96 -19.39
C ARG A 50 5.75 7.68 -18.45
N PRO A 51 6.78 6.99 -17.93
CA PRO A 51 7.83 7.64 -17.15
C PRO A 51 8.44 8.85 -17.87
N GLY A 52 8.39 10.01 -17.21
CA GLY A 52 8.86 11.29 -17.74
C GLY A 52 7.74 12.22 -18.20
N ASP A 53 6.54 11.71 -18.45
CA ASP A 53 5.37 12.54 -18.72
C ASP A 53 4.86 13.21 -17.44
N PRO A 54 4.23 14.40 -17.53
CA PRO A 54 3.52 14.99 -16.39
C PRO A 54 2.49 14.02 -15.81
N VAL A 55 2.43 13.93 -14.48
CA VAL A 55 1.44 13.08 -13.81
C VAL A 55 0.03 13.60 -14.13
N PRO A 56 -0.92 12.75 -14.56
CA PRO A 56 -2.27 13.18 -14.85
C PRO A 56 -2.93 13.77 -13.60
N ARG A 57 -3.51 14.96 -13.74
CA ARG A 57 -4.29 15.58 -12.66
C ARG A 57 -5.74 15.17 -12.77
N VAL A 58 -6.39 14.97 -11.62
CA VAL A 58 -7.80 14.59 -11.52
C VAL A 58 -8.60 15.75 -10.93
N GLU A 59 -9.62 16.19 -11.64
CA GLU A 59 -10.59 17.15 -11.11
C GLU A 59 -11.55 16.39 -10.16
N TYR A 60 -11.21 16.33 -8.88
CA TYR A 60 -12.04 15.68 -7.86
C TYR A 60 -13.33 16.46 -7.61
N THR A 61 -14.44 15.73 -7.58
CA THR A 61 -15.77 16.25 -7.27
C THR A 61 -15.89 16.65 -5.80
N GLU A 62 -16.90 17.45 -5.46
CA GLU A 62 -17.21 17.76 -4.06
C GLU A 62 -17.47 16.50 -3.23
N SER A 63 -18.12 15.49 -3.82
CA SER A 63 -18.39 14.22 -3.14
C SER A 63 -17.10 13.44 -2.86
N GLU A 64 -16.15 13.41 -3.79
CA GLU A 64 -14.86 12.76 -3.61
C GLU A 64 -14.03 13.47 -2.52
N ASN A 65 -13.97 14.80 -2.55
CA ASN A 65 -13.33 15.58 -1.49
C ASN A 65 -13.98 15.35 -0.11
N ALA A 66 -15.30 15.19 -0.05
CA ALA A 66 -16.02 14.89 1.19
C ALA A 66 -15.70 13.48 1.74
N ILE A 67 -15.47 12.48 0.88
CA ILE A 67 -15.01 11.14 1.28
C ILE A 67 -13.63 11.27 1.92
N TRP A 68 -12.68 11.92 1.23
CA TRP A 68 -11.33 12.17 1.75
C TRP A 68 -11.36 12.84 3.12
N ALA A 69 -12.08 13.97 3.23
CA ALA A 69 -12.17 14.73 4.47
C ALA A 69 -12.79 13.91 5.61
N THR A 70 -13.76 13.07 5.30
CA THR A 70 -14.36 12.14 6.27
C THR A 70 -13.33 11.13 6.74
N VAL A 71 -12.67 10.42 5.83
CA VAL A 71 -11.71 9.37 6.20
C VAL A 71 -10.53 9.96 6.99
N CYS A 72 -9.97 11.08 6.56
CA CYS A 72 -8.89 11.77 7.28
C CYS A 72 -9.31 12.18 8.71
N ARG A 73 -10.51 12.73 8.87
CA ARG A 73 -11.06 13.12 10.18
C ARG A 73 -11.24 11.91 11.10
N GLU A 74 -11.84 10.84 10.58
CA GLU A 74 -12.15 9.64 11.37
C GLU A 74 -10.89 8.84 11.74
N LEU A 75 -9.87 8.83 10.86
CA LEU A 75 -8.59 8.17 11.12
C LEU A 75 -7.67 8.97 12.06
N ALA A 76 -7.75 10.30 12.09
CA ALA A 76 -6.86 11.15 12.89
C ALA A 76 -6.73 10.73 14.37
N PRO A 77 -7.82 10.58 15.16
CA PRO A 77 -7.70 10.16 16.56
C PRO A 77 -7.21 8.71 16.72
N LYS A 78 -7.42 7.86 15.71
CA LYS A 78 -6.90 6.48 15.71
C LYS A 78 -5.40 6.49 15.47
N HIS A 79 -4.90 7.30 14.54
CA HIS A 79 -3.46 7.43 14.30
C HIS A 79 -2.73 7.90 15.56
N GLU A 80 -3.24 8.95 16.22
CA GLU A 80 -2.64 9.46 17.46
C GLU A 80 -2.51 8.40 18.56
N ARG A 81 -3.49 7.49 18.65
CA ARG A 81 -3.54 6.44 19.67
C ARG A 81 -2.85 5.14 19.24
N LEU A 82 -2.81 4.80 17.96
CA LEU A 82 -2.54 3.44 17.50
C LEU A 82 -1.36 3.33 16.54
N ALA A 83 -0.99 4.40 15.84
CA ALA A 83 0.15 4.39 14.93
C ALA A 83 1.49 4.52 15.69
N ILE A 84 2.55 3.98 15.10
CA ILE A 84 3.93 4.22 15.58
C ILE A 84 4.30 5.70 15.52
N ARG A 85 5.25 6.13 16.35
CA ARG A 85 5.76 7.51 16.36
C ARG A 85 6.26 7.95 14.98
N GLY A 86 7.01 7.08 14.30
CA GLY A 86 7.60 7.39 13.00
C GLY A 86 6.57 7.70 11.90
N TYR A 87 5.36 7.13 11.99
CA TYR A 87 4.25 7.47 11.09
C TYR A 87 3.68 8.86 11.40
N LEU A 88 3.51 9.20 12.68
CA LEU A 88 2.99 10.51 13.08
C LEU A 88 3.93 11.64 12.69
N GLU A 89 5.24 11.43 12.87
CA GLU A 89 6.29 12.36 12.42
C GLU A 89 6.30 12.50 10.89
N GLY A 90 6.18 11.38 10.16
CA GLY A 90 6.06 11.40 8.70
C GLY A 90 4.81 12.13 8.22
N LYS A 91 3.66 11.92 8.89
CA LYS A 91 2.41 12.62 8.61
C LYS A 91 2.51 14.13 8.84
N GLU A 92 3.13 14.54 9.94
CA GLU A 92 3.38 15.96 10.23
C GLU A 92 4.31 16.59 9.19
N ALA A 93 5.39 15.90 8.82
CA ALA A 93 6.36 16.40 7.84
C ALA A 93 5.79 16.47 6.41
N LEU A 94 5.03 15.46 5.98
CA LEU A 94 4.42 15.43 4.65
C LEU A 94 3.30 16.48 4.51
N GLY A 95 2.56 16.75 5.59
CA GLY A 95 1.60 17.85 5.65
C GLY A 95 0.45 17.73 4.65
N LEU A 96 -0.07 16.52 4.44
CA LEU A 96 -1.18 16.27 3.51
C LEU A 96 -2.42 17.12 3.87
N PRO A 97 -3.16 17.65 2.87
CA PRO A 97 -4.43 18.30 3.11
C PRO A 97 -5.44 17.32 3.70
N THR A 98 -6.30 17.80 4.60
CA THR A 98 -7.31 16.97 5.26
C THR A 98 -8.74 17.26 4.83
N ASP A 99 -8.94 18.23 3.93
CA ASP A 99 -10.25 18.72 3.47
C ASP A 99 -10.49 18.48 1.97
N HIS A 100 -9.46 18.12 1.21
CA HIS A 100 -9.54 17.79 -0.21
C HIS A 100 -8.46 16.77 -0.59
N VAL A 101 -8.70 16.06 -1.70
CA VAL A 101 -7.77 15.06 -2.22
C VAL A 101 -6.57 15.78 -2.88
N PRO A 102 -5.32 15.48 -2.47
CA PRO A 102 -4.14 16.05 -3.11
C PRO A 102 -3.87 15.41 -4.47
N GLN A 103 -3.18 16.13 -5.35
CA GLN A 103 -2.69 15.55 -6.60
C GLN A 103 -1.38 14.79 -6.37
N LEU A 104 -1.11 13.75 -7.16
CA LEU A 104 0.08 12.92 -6.99
C LEU A 104 1.40 13.69 -7.19
N ASP A 105 1.40 14.70 -8.07
CA ASP A 105 2.56 15.58 -8.28
C ASP A 105 2.83 16.50 -7.08
N GLU A 106 1.77 16.99 -6.42
CA GLU A 106 1.87 17.75 -5.17
C GLU A 106 2.42 16.88 -4.03
N VAL A 107 1.92 15.65 -3.89
CA VAL A 107 2.43 14.69 -2.90
C VAL A 107 3.89 14.34 -3.19
N SER A 108 4.24 14.11 -4.46
CA SER A 108 5.63 13.82 -4.87
C SER A 108 6.56 14.98 -4.53
N ALA A 109 6.17 16.22 -4.84
CA ALA A 109 6.97 17.40 -4.54
C ALA A 109 7.23 17.58 -3.04
N ALA A 110 6.27 17.19 -2.18
CA ALA A 110 6.42 17.21 -0.73
C ALA A 110 7.25 16.02 -0.20
N LEU A 111 7.16 14.85 -0.85
CA LEU A 111 7.81 13.62 -0.42
C LEU A 111 9.29 13.53 -0.82
N GLU A 112 9.64 14.02 -2.01
CA GLU A 112 11.00 14.00 -2.55
C GLU A 112 12.06 14.62 -1.61
N PRO A 113 11.87 15.79 -0.98
CA PRO A 113 12.86 16.33 -0.05
C PRO A 113 12.96 15.54 1.26
N LEU A 114 11.94 14.76 1.64
CA LEU A 114 11.90 13.99 2.90
C LEU A 114 12.61 12.64 2.74
N SER A 115 12.38 11.95 1.63
CA SER A 115 12.91 10.61 1.41
C SER A 115 13.34 10.33 -0.03
N GLY A 116 13.24 11.28 -0.96
CA GLY A 116 13.56 11.04 -2.37
C GLY A 116 12.56 10.11 -3.08
N PHE A 117 11.45 9.76 -2.44
CA PHE A 117 10.36 9.04 -3.09
C PHE A 117 9.45 9.99 -3.87
N ARG A 118 8.90 9.47 -4.97
CA ARG A 118 7.86 10.12 -5.77
C ARG A 118 6.77 9.11 -6.17
N LEU A 119 5.60 9.62 -6.52
CA LEU A 119 4.45 8.82 -6.91
C LEU A 119 4.29 8.77 -8.43
N HIS A 120 4.07 7.58 -8.97
CA HIS A 120 3.67 7.37 -10.37
C HIS A 120 2.19 6.95 -10.41
N PRO A 121 1.41 7.40 -11.42
CA PRO A 121 0.01 7.03 -11.51
C PRO A 121 -0.12 5.54 -11.89
N ALA A 122 -0.99 4.83 -11.19
CA ALA A 122 -1.39 3.47 -11.52
C ALA A 122 -2.87 3.46 -11.94
N ALA A 123 -3.17 2.90 -13.11
CA ALA A 123 -4.55 2.75 -13.57
C ALA A 123 -5.33 1.72 -12.71
N GLY A 124 -4.62 0.75 -12.15
CA GLY A 124 -5.10 -0.37 -11.34
C GLY A 124 -3.90 -1.25 -10.99
N LEU A 125 -4.06 -2.57 -11.04
CA LEU A 125 -2.98 -3.51 -10.72
C LEU A 125 -1.75 -3.31 -11.63
N VAL A 126 -0.61 -3.00 -11.01
CA VAL A 126 0.70 -2.94 -11.66
C VAL A 126 1.35 -4.32 -11.57
N PRO A 127 2.01 -4.84 -12.63
CA PRO A 127 2.75 -6.10 -12.54
C PRO A 127 3.73 -6.09 -11.36
N LEU A 128 3.82 -7.19 -10.62
CA LEU A 128 4.55 -7.24 -9.35
C LEU A 128 6.04 -6.86 -9.50
N ASP A 129 6.68 -7.31 -10.59
CA ASP A 129 8.07 -7.01 -10.92
C ASP A 129 8.27 -5.51 -11.16
N VAL A 130 7.31 -4.86 -11.82
CA VAL A 130 7.31 -3.41 -12.04
C VAL A 130 7.03 -2.66 -10.74
N PHE A 131 5.99 -3.04 -9.99
CA PHE A 131 5.60 -2.36 -8.75
C PHE A 131 6.70 -2.41 -7.70
N TYR A 132 7.12 -3.62 -7.31
CA TYR A 132 8.16 -3.76 -6.29
C TYR A 132 9.49 -3.26 -6.82
N GLY A 133 9.84 -3.62 -8.06
CA GLY A 133 11.09 -3.18 -8.67
C GLY A 133 11.23 -1.65 -8.74
N SER A 134 10.15 -0.88 -8.87
CA SER A 134 10.23 0.58 -8.91
C SER A 134 10.61 1.20 -7.55
N LEU A 135 10.36 0.51 -6.44
CA LEU A 135 10.68 1.01 -5.10
C LEU A 135 12.18 1.25 -4.92
N ALA A 136 13.04 0.48 -5.60
CA ALA A 136 14.50 0.66 -5.57
C ALA A 136 14.93 2.04 -6.09
N ASP A 137 14.16 2.66 -6.99
CA ASP A 137 14.44 3.98 -7.56
C ASP A 137 13.68 5.10 -6.83
N GLY A 138 13.13 4.83 -5.65
CA GLY A 138 12.27 5.77 -4.95
C GLY A 138 10.98 6.06 -5.72
N VAL A 139 10.41 5.08 -6.42
CA VAL A 139 9.16 5.23 -7.15
C VAL A 139 8.11 4.32 -6.54
N PHE A 140 7.01 4.92 -6.08
CA PHE A 140 5.83 4.22 -5.62
C PHE A 140 4.68 4.43 -6.61
N HIS A 141 4.04 3.35 -7.06
CA HIS A 141 2.88 3.44 -7.94
C HIS A 141 1.62 3.61 -7.11
N SER A 142 0.82 4.63 -7.40
CA SER A 142 -0.38 4.99 -6.63
C SER A 142 -1.58 5.12 -7.55
N THR A 143 -2.69 4.51 -7.16
CA THR A 143 -3.99 4.78 -7.79
C THR A 143 -4.46 6.21 -7.48
N GLN A 144 -5.38 6.73 -8.30
CA GLN A 144 -5.93 8.09 -8.15
C GLN A 144 -7.44 8.14 -7.86
N TYR A 145 -8.14 7.01 -7.93
CA TYR A 145 -9.57 6.96 -7.64
C TYR A 145 -9.82 6.88 -6.13
N LEU A 146 -11.03 7.25 -5.72
CA LEU A 146 -11.52 7.02 -4.37
C LEU A 146 -12.48 5.84 -4.33
N ARG A 147 -12.55 5.19 -3.17
CA ARG A 147 -13.59 4.23 -2.80
C ARG A 147 -15.01 4.81 -2.96
N HIS A 148 -15.98 3.90 -3.00
CA HIS A 148 -17.38 4.26 -3.20
C HIS A 148 -17.98 5.06 -2.01
N PRO A 149 -18.77 6.12 -2.25
CA PRO A 149 -19.32 6.98 -1.19
C PRO A 149 -20.28 6.29 -0.20
N SER A 150 -20.88 5.15 -0.56
CA SER A 150 -21.75 4.40 0.36
C SER A 150 -20.99 3.72 1.50
N GLN A 151 -19.68 3.53 1.36
CA GLN A 151 -18.82 2.87 2.35
C GLN A 151 -17.50 3.64 2.51
N PRO A 152 -17.51 4.90 2.99
CA PRO A 152 -16.29 5.71 3.04
C PRO A 152 -15.22 5.13 3.98
N LEU A 153 -15.62 4.33 4.98
CA LEU A 153 -14.69 3.77 5.97
C LEU A 153 -14.19 2.36 5.62
N TYR A 154 -14.53 1.83 4.44
CA TYR A 154 -14.13 0.50 4.00
C TYR A 154 -13.93 0.45 2.48
N THR A 155 -12.91 -0.27 2.02
CA THR A 155 -12.75 -0.63 0.61
C THR A 155 -11.92 -1.90 0.50
N PRO A 156 -12.23 -2.81 -0.43
CA PRO A 156 -11.38 -3.97 -0.72
C PRO A 156 -10.22 -3.64 -1.67
N GLU A 157 -10.19 -2.42 -2.24
CA GLU A 157 -9.19 -2.01 -3.22
C GLU A 157 -8.24 -0.94 -2.65
N PRO A 158 -6.97 -0.88 -3.11
CA PRO A 158 -6.06 0.20 -2.73
C PRO A 158 -6.42 1.49 -3.48
N ASP A 159 -7.34 2.26 -2.94
CA ASP A 159 -7.71 3.60 -3.44
C ASP A 159 -6.69 4.67 -3.00
N ILE A 160 -6.78 5.91 -3.50
CA ILE A 160 -5.80 6.96 -3.20
C ILE A 160 -5.65 7.25 -1.69
N LEU A 161 -6.67 6.97 -0.87
CA LEU A 161 -6.57 7.06 0.59
C LEU A 161 -5.59 6.01 1.14
N HIS A 162 -5.69 4.76 0.68
CA HIS A 162 -4.71 3.74 1.04
C HIS A 162 -3.29 4.15 0.66
N GLU A 163 -3.12 4.60 -0.58
CA GLU A 163 -1.80 4.94 -1.11
C GLU A 163 -1.19 6.15 -0.41
N VAL A 164 -1.95 7.23 -0.25
CA VAL A 164 -1.40 8.51 0.21
C VAL A 164 -1.45 8.62 1.74
N VAL A 165 -2.56 8.22 2.38
CA VAL A 165 -2.68 8.29 3.86
C VAL A 165 -1.95 7.14 4.54
N GLY A 166 -2.00 5.93 3.96
CA GLY A 166 -1.24 4.77 4.42
C GLY A 166 0.24 4.90 4.04
N HIS A 167 0.56 4.70 2.75
CA HIS A 167 1.95 4.65 2.32
C HIS A 167 2.66 6.01 2.24
N GLY A 168 2.01 7.07 1.77
CA GLY A 168 2.63 8.39 1.63
C GLY A 168 3.22 8.90 2.95
N ASN A 169 2.43 8.89 4.01
CA ASN A 169 2.89 9.27 5.36
C ASN A 169 4.03 8.37 5.89
N LEU A 170 4.02 7.07 5.58
CA LEU A 170 5.13 6.17 5.93
C LEU A 170 6.40 6.47 5.11
N LEU A 171 6.25 6.75 3.82
CA LEU A 171 7.36 7.10 2.93
C LEU A 171 8.03 8.41 3.32
N ALA A 172 7.34 9.30 4.02
CA ALA A 172 7.92 10.53 4.57
C ALA A 172 8.92 10.25 5.72
N ASN A 173 8.92 9.04 6.28
CA ASN A 173 9.93 8.59 7.23
C ASN A 173 11.14 7.96 6.48
N PRO A 174 12.36 8.53 6.55
CA PRO A 174 13.52 8.03 5.80
C PRO A 174 13.89 6.58 6.10
N ALA A 175 13.69 6.11 7.32
CA ALA A 175 14.03 4.75 7.72
C ALA A 175 13.08 3.73 7.09
N ILE A 176 11.78 4.00 7.09
CA ILE A 176 10.76 3.14 6.45
C ILE A 176 10.92 3.21 4.93
N ALA A 177 11.19 4.40 4.37
CA ALA A 177 11.48 4.56 2.96
C ALA A 177 12.67 3.68 2.51
N GLU A 178 13.73 3.59 3.32
CA GLU A 178 14.86 2.71 3.04
C GLU A 178 14.48 1.23 3.04
N VAL A 179 13.66 0.77 3.99
CA VAL A 179 13.15 -0.62 3.98
C VAL A 179 12.43 -0.92 2.67
N LYS A 180 11.59 0.01 2.17
CA LYS A 180 10.91 -0.16 0.88
C LYS A 180 11.88 -0.16 -0.30
N ARG A 181 12.94 0.66 -0.30
CA ARG A 181 13.99 0.58 -1.34
C ARG A 181 14.65 -0.79 -1.34
N ARG A 182 15.00 -1.34 -0.17
CA ARG A 182 15.59 -2.67 -0.06
C ARG A 182 14.66 -3.75 -0.60
N ALA A 183 13.36 -3.67 -0.32
CA ALA A 183 12.38 -4.57 -0.92
C ALA A 183 12.37 -4.48 -2.44
N GLY A 184 12.47 -3.28 -3.02
CA GLY A 184 12.58 -3.13 -4.47
C GLY A 184 13.88 -3.65 -5.06
N GLU A 185 15.01 -3.47 -4.36
CA GLU A 185 16.28 -4.06 -4.76
C GLU A 185 16.23 -5.60 -4.72
N ALA A 186 15.52 -6.17 -3.74
CA ALA A 186 15.28 -7.61 -3.63
C ALA A 186 14.44 -8.11 -4.81
N ALA A 187 13.34 -7.42 -5.12
CA ALA A 187 12.49 -7.75 -6.27
C ALA A 187 13.27 -7.73 -7.59
N ARG A 188 14.20 -6.78 -7.78
CA ARG A 188 15.08 -6.73 -8.97
C ARG A 188 16.11 -7.85 -9.04
N ARG A 189 16.49 -8.44 -7.90
CA ARG A 189 17.41 -9.60 -7.84
C ARG A 189 16.70 -10.91 -8.15
N CYS A 190 15.38 -10.98 -7.99
CA CYS A 190 14.62 -12.19 -8.25
C CYS A 190 14.60 -12.50 -9.76
N GLU A 191 15.02 -13.70 -10.12
CA GLU A 191 14.91 -14.25 -11.47
C GLU A 191 13.71 -15.20 -11.59
N THR A 192 13.09 -15.58 -10.46
CA THR A 192 11.95 -16.49 -10.40
C THR A 192 10.67 -15.83 -9.88
N ALA A 193 9.51 -16.30 -10.37
CA ALA A 193 8.22 -15.87 -9.86
C ALA A 193 8.01 -16.27 -8.38
N GLU A 194 8.57 -17.39 -7.95
CA GLU A 194 8.53 -17.85 -6.55
C GLU A 194 9.31 -16.90 -5.64
N GLY A 195 10.53 -16.51 -6.02
CA GLY A 195 11.34 -15.54 -5.28
C GLY A 195 10.65 -14.17 -5.18
N LEU A 196 10.09 -13.68 -6.30
CA LEU A 196 9.36 -12.42 -6.31
C LEU A 196 8.11 -12.47 -5.41
N GLN A 197 7.36 -13.58 -5.44
CA GLN A 197 6.21 -13.76 -4.56
C GLN A 197 6.65 -13.80 -3.09
N TYR A 198 7.76 -14.45 -2.77
CA TYR A 198 8.30 -14.48 -1.42
C TYR A 198 8.61 -13.07 -0.88
N VAL A 199 9.20 -12.21 -1.72
CA VAL A 199 9.43 -10.79 -1.38
C VAL A 199 8.11 -10.07 -1.15
N ALA A 200 7.11 -10.30 -2.01
CA ALA A 200 5.78 -9.70 -1.89
C ALA A 200 5.07 -10.14 -0.59
N ASP A 201 5.16 -11.40 -0.21
CA ASP A 201 4.51 -11.92 1.00
C ASP A 201 5.16 -11.39 2.28
N VAL A 202 6.49 -11.27 2.31
CA VAL A 202 7.17 -10.60 3.44
C VAL A 202 6.83 -9.11 3.48
N PHE A 203 6.71 -8.46 2.32
CA PHE A 203 6.26 -7.07 2.24
C PHE A 203 4.83 -6.90 2.77
N TRP A 204 3.92 -7.84 2.47
CA TRP A 204 2.56 -7.86 2.98
C TRP A 204 2.53 -7.87 4.51
N PHE A 205 3.20 -8.83 5.14
CA PHE A 205 3.21 -8.95 6.60
C PHE A 205 4.06 -7.90 7.34
N THR A 206 4.75 -7.03 6.60
CA THR A 206 5.54 -5.94 7.17
C THR A 206 5.00 -4.58 6.74
N ILE A 207 5.25 -4.14 5.52
CA ILE A 207 4.90 -2.80 5.05
C ILE A 207 3.38 -2.59 4.87
N GLU A 208 2.61 -3.65 4.55
CA GLU A 208 1.14 -3.54 4.43
C GLU A 208 0.41 -3.72 5.76
N PHE A 209 0.75 -4.75 6.54
CA PHE A 209 0.01 -5.13 7.75
C PHE A 209 0.89 -5.27 9.00
N GLY A 210 2.12 -4.77 8.97
CA GLY A 210 3.03 -4.89 10.10
C GLY A 210 2.64 -4.07 11.33
N VAL A 211 2.97 -4.62 12.48
CA VAL A 211 2.80 -3.99 13.79
C VAL A 211 4.13 -3.95 14.53
N MET A 212 4.23 -3.14 15.58
CA MET A 212 5.48 -2.92 16.29
C MET A 212 5.23 -2.70 17.77
N HIS A 213 6.10 -3.26 18.61
CA HIS A 213 6.16 -2.87 20.01
C HIS A 213 6.94 -1.56 20.14
N GLU A 214 6.28 -0.51 20.61
CA GLU A 214 6.87 0.82 20.80
C GLU A 214 6.45 1.37 22.17
N GLY A 215 7.42 1.67 23.04
CA GLY A 215 7.14 2.17 24.38
C GLY A 215 6.34 1.20 25.27
N GLY A 216 6.45 -0.11 25.02
CA GLY A 216 5.70 -1.14 25.74
C GLY A 216 4.26 -1.35 25.25
N GLU A 217 3.84 -0.64 24.21
CA GLU A 217 2.52 -0.82 23.59
C GLU A 217 2.64 -1.38 22.18
N LEU A 218 1.64 -2.15 21.74
CA LEU A 218 1.56 -2.61 20.35
C LEU A 218 0.92 -1.51 19.48
N ARG A 219 1.64 -1.12 18.42
CA ARG A 219 1.30 -0.04 17.48
C ARG A 219 1.27 -0.55 16.04
N ALA A 220 0.50 0.10 15.19
CA ALA A 220 0.43 -0.20 13.76
C ALA A 220 1.45 0.65 12.97
N TYR A 221 2.09 0.04 11.99
CA TYR A 221 2.86 0.77 10.96
C TYR A 221 2.53 0.31 9.54
N GLY A 222 1.83 -0.82 9.36
CA GLY A 222 1.37 -1.29 8.07
C GLY A 222 0.36 -0.33 7.43
N ALA A 223 0.55 -0.03 6.14
CA ALA A 223 -0.29 0.92 5.40
C ALA A 223 -1.77 0.48 5.29
N GLY A 224 -2.03 -0.81 5.14
CA GLY A 224 -3.37 -1.39 5.15
C GLY A 224 -4.10 -1.11 6.47
N LEU A 225 -3.41 -1.29 7.60
CA LEU A 225 -3.95 -0.91 8.91
C LEU A 225 -4.18 0.61 8.97
N LEU A 226 -3.17 1.42 8.64
CA LEU A 226 -3.20 2.88 8.76
C LEU A 226 -4.20 3.59 7.82
N SER A 227 -4.77 2.89 6.85
CA SER A 227 -5.77 3.43 5.92
C SER A 227 -7.16 2.80 6.09
N SER A 228 -7.27 1.79 6.95
CA SER A 228 -8.50 1.08 7.25
C SER A 228 -9.04 1.50 8.62
N TYR A 229 -10.16 2.24 8.61
CA TYR A 229 -10.77 2.76 9.83
C TYR A 229 -11.15 1.67 10.84
N GLY A 230 -11.68 0.55 10.34
CA GLY A 230 -12.07 -0.59 11.16
C GLY A 230 -10.88 -1.42 11.60
N GLU A 231 -9.99 -1.78 10.66
CA GLU A 231 -8.91 -2.72 10.96
C GLU A 231 -7.85 -2.14 11.90
N ILE A 232 -7.55 -0.83 11.82
CA ILE A 232 -6.68 -0.19 12.81
C ILE A 232 -7.26 -0.21 14.23
N GLU A 233 -8.57 -0.35 14.42
CA GLU A 233 -9.13 -0.49 15.77
C GLU A 233 -8.98 -1.93 16.28
N GLU A 234 -9.15 -2.90 15.38
CA GLU A 234 -9.30 -4.31 15.73
C GLU A 234 -7.98 -5.09 15.68
N PHE A 235 -6.89 -4.56 15.10
CA PHE A 235 -5.65 -5.29 14.85
C PHE A 235 -5.04 -5.93 16.10
N ARG A 236 -5.28 -5.37 17.29
CA ARG A 236 -4.79 -5.93 18.57
C ARG A 236 -5.50 -7.22 18.98
N GLY A 237 -6.62 -7.55 18.35
CA GLY A 237 -7.32 -8.82 18.49
C GLY A 237 -6.75 -9.96 17.63
N ALA A 238 -5.84 -9.66 16.69
CA ALA A 238 -5.18 -10.66 15.88
C ALA A 238 -4.17 -11.51 16.69
N ASP A 239 -3.79 -12.66 16.16
CA ASP A 239 -2.68 -13.46 16.67
C ASP A 239 -1.35 -12.78 16.30
N ILE A 240 -0.72 -12.13 17.29
CA ILE A 240 0.50 -11.35 17.10
C ILE A 240 1.73 -12.23 17.29
N ARG A 241 2.50 -12.40 16.21
CA ARG A 241 3.70 -13.26 16.18
C ARG A 241 4.98 -12.44 16.03
N PRO A 242 6.13 -12.92 16.52
CA PRO A 242 7.41 -12.29 16.21
C PRO A 242 7.74 -12.44 14.72
N VAL A 243 8.51 -11.51 14.15
CA VAL A 243 8.96 -11.59 12.75
C VAL A 243 9.60 -12.95 12.45
N ASP A 244 9.08 -13.64 11.44
CA ASP A 244 9.56 -14.93 10.93
C ASP A 244 9.34 -14.96 9.41
N PHE A 245 10.42 -14.80 8.65
CA PHE A 245 10.35 -14.68 7.19
C PHE A 245 9.90 -15.97 6.49
N HIS A 246 10.04 -17.14 7.13
CA HIS A 246 9.52 -18.39 6.56
C HIS A 246 8.01 -18.46 6.74
N GLN A 247 7.52 -18.16 7.94
CA GLN A 247 6.08 -18.14 8.19
C GLN A 247 5.38 -17.06 7.38
N MET A 248 5.93 -15.83 7.32
CA MET A 248 5.37 -14.73 6.54
C MET A 248 5.17 -15.13 5.07
N ALA A 249 6.15 -15.78 4.45
CA ALA A 249 6.09 -16.12 3.03
C ALA A 249 5.36 -17.44 2.70
N THR A 250 4.90 -18.18 3.72
CA THR A 250 4.19 -19.45 3.51
C THR A 250 2.78 -19.45 4.10
N LEU A 251 2.44 -18.41 4.85
CA LEU A 251 1.12 -18.20 5.42
C LEU A 251 0.20 -17.60 4.36
N ALA A 252 -0.85 -18.33 3.98
CA ALA A 252 -1.90 -17.79 3.14
C ALA A 252 -2.67 -16.69 3.89
N TYR A 253 -2.98 -15.60 3.19
CA TYR A 253 -3.78 -14.51 3.70
C TYR A 253 -4.97 -14.22 2.78
N ASP A 254 -6.03 -13.65 3.34
CA ASP A 254 -7.22 -13.24 2.62
C ASP A 254 -7.28 -11.71 2.62
N ILE A 255 -7.27 -11.13 1.43
CA ILE A 255 -7.27 -9.68 1.22
C ILE A 255 -8.65 -9.03 1.41
N SER A 256 -9.71 -9.84 1.52
CA SER A 256 -11.10 -9.37 1.67
C SER A 256 -11.56 -9.25 3.13
N HIS A 257 -10.76 -9.75 4.08
CA HIS A 257 -11.07 -9.78 5.51
C HIS A 257 -9.94 -9.17 6.36
N TYR A 258 -10.25 -8.84 7.62
CA TYR A 258 -9.22 -8.41 8.56
C TYR A 258 -8.22 -9.53 8.82
N GLN A 259 -6.95 -9.16 8.92
CA GLN A 259 -5.87 -10.12 9.05
C GLN A 259 -5.94 -10.84 10.42
N PRO A 260 -6.13 -12.17 10.45
CA PRO A 260 -6.23 -12.91 11.71
C PRO A 260 -4.88 -13.11 12.40
N ILE A 261 -3.78 -12.96 11.66
CA ILE A 261 -2.40 -13.12 12.12
C ILE A 261 -1.62 -11.90 11.64
N LEU A 262 -0.89 -11.27 12.56
CA LEU A 262 0.01 -10.15 12.27
C LEU A 262 1.39 -10.43 12.85
N PHE A 263 2.40 -9.76 12.30
CA PHE A 263 3.78 -9.90 12.77
C PHE A 263 4.30 -8.60 13.38
N ALA A 264 4.88 -8.72 14.57
CA ALA A 264 5.39 -7.61 15.36
C ALA A 264 6.92 -7.49 15.28
N CYS A 265 7.40 -6.30 14.93
CA CYS A 265 8.79 -5.90 15.17
C CYS A 265 8.95 -5.41 16.63
N ASP A 266 10.07 -5.73 17.26
CA ASP A 266 10.52 -5.16 18.54
C ASP A 266 11.16 -3.78 18.32
N GLY A 267 10.32 -2.81 17.99
CA GLY A 267 10.71 -1.44 17.70
C GLY A 267 11.26 -1.21 16.29
N MET A 268 11.53 0.06 15.99
CA MET A 268 11.98 0.51 14.67
C MET A 268 13.32 -0.13 14.27
N GLY A 269 14.19 -0.42 15.24
CA GLY A 269 15.47 -1.08 15.00
C GLY A 269 15.32 -2.46 14.36
N GLU A 270 14.37 -3.30 14.81
CA GLU A 270 14.18 -4.61 14.18
C GLU A 270 13.66 -4.46 12.73
N LEU A 271 12.82 -3.47 12.45
CA LEU A 271 12.38 -3.18 11.09
C LEU A 271 13.55 -2.73 10.20
N THR A 272 14.40 -1.81 10.68
CA THR A 272 15.51 -1.27 9.88
C THR A 272 16.71 -2.20 9.77
N ASP A 273 16.91 -3.10 10.72
CA ASP A 273 18.07 -3.98 10.75
C ASP A 273 17.71 -5.36 10.21
N ARG A 274 16.65 -5.98 10.73
CA ARG A 274 16.31 -7.37 10.43
C ARG A 274 15.47 -7.48 9.16
N VAL A 275 14.42 -6.67 9.01
CA VAL A 275 13.57 -6.71 7.81
C VAL A 275 14.29 -6.10 6.61
N ALA A 276 14.91 -4.92 6.77
CA ALA A 276 15.71 -4.34 5.69
C ALA A 276 16.93 -5.22 5.33
N GLY A 277 17.58 -5.83 6.34
CA GLY A 277 18.68 -6.78 6.13
C GLY A 277 18.24 -8.02 5.37
N PHE A 278 17.08 -8.60 5.71
CA PHE A 278 16.48 -9.69 4.94
C PHE A 278 16.30 -9.31 3.47
N PHE A 279 15.68 -8.17 3.19
CA PHE A 279 15.52 -7.73 1.81
C PHE A 279 16.87 -7.51 1.13
N ALA A 280 17.83 -6.86 1.80
CA ALA A 280 19.16 -6.58 1.24
C ALA A 280 19.92 -7.85 0.83
N GLU A 281 19.78 -8.94 1.58
CA GLU A 281 20.44 -10.23 1.33
C GLU A 281 19.60 -11.22 0.52
N PHE A 282 18.34 -10.88 0.21
CA PHE A 282 17.43 -11.79 -0.48
C PHE A 282 17.91 -12.13 -1.90
N ASP A 283 17.84 -13.42 -2.22
CA ASP A 283 18.06 -14.07 -3.51
C ASP A 283 17.10 -15.26 -3.68
N ASP A 284 17.01 -15.84 -4.88
CA ASP A 284 16.12 -16.97 -5.19
C ASP A 284 16.46 -18.27 -4.40
N ASP A 285 17.64 -18.35 -3.77
CA ASP A 285 18.01 -19.49 -2.91
C ASP A 285 17.50 -19.32 -1.47
N THR A 286 17.07 -18.12 -1.08
CA THR A 286 16.59 -17.78 0.27
C THR A 286 15.43 -18.65 0.75
N PRO A 287 14.37 -18.91 -0.06
CA PRO A 287 13.26 -19.76 0.36
C PRO A 287 13.74 -21.15 0.78
N ALA A 288 14.62 -21.76 -0.01
CA ALA A 288 15.18 -23.08 0.29
C ALA A 288 16.10 -23.06 1.52
N ARG A 289 16.86 -21.97 1.75
CA ARG A 289 17.66 -21.81 2.98
C ARG A 289 16.79 -21.73 4.22
N LEU A 290 15.72 -20.95 4.18
CA LEU A 290 14.81 -20.76 5.31
C LEU A 290 13.99 -22.02 5.61
N ALA A 291 13.50 -22.72 4.58
CA ALA A 291 12.77 -23.99 4.75
C ALA A 291 13.62 -25.07 5.45
N ARG A 292 14.93 -25.12 5.18
CA ARG A 292 15.85 -26.05 5.87
C ARG A 292 16.12 -25.68 7.33
N GLY A 293 16.05 -24.39 7.67
CA GLY A 293 16.22 -23.92 9.05
C GLY A 293 14.98 -24.09 9.91
N ALA A 294 13.80 -24.20 9.29
CA ALA A 294 12.52 -24.39 9.96
C ALA A 294 12.14 -25.86 10.22
N ALA A 295 12.84 -26.81 9.61
CA ALA A 295 12.64 -28.26 9.76
C ALA A 295 13.51 -28.87 10.88
#